data_AF-A0A8H9WEC1-F1
#
_entry.id   AF-A0A8H9WEC1-F1
#
_cell.length_a   1.000
_cell.length_b   1.000
_cell.length_c   1.000
_cell.angle_alpha   90.00
_cell.angle_beta   90.00
_cell.angle_gamma   90.00
#
_symmetry.space_group_name_H-M   'P 1'
#
loop_
_entity.id
_entity.type
_entity.pdbx_description
1 polymer ?
#
loop_
_entity_poly.entity_id
_entity_poly.type
_entity_poly.pdbx_seq_one_letter_code
_entity_poly.pdbx_strand_id
1 'polypeptide(L)'
;MKLLQTTAIAGLLVASGAASALELSGNVALTTDYVWRGVSQTDGAPAIQGGFDADLGNGLYAGVWASNVDFGSDASSEVDVYAGWAGQVAGFDLDVGVLHYAYPTGEN
;
A
#
# COMPACT_ATOMS: atom_id res chain seq x y z
N MET A 1 -12.91 -11.00 25.20
CA MET A 1 -13.89 -10.05 24.63
C MET A 1 -13.56 -9.91 23.15
N LYS A 2 -14.47 -10.30 22.25
CA LYS A 2 -14.25 -10.22 20.79
C LYS A 2 -14.59 -8.79 20.34
N LEU A 3 -13.63 -8.01 19.87
CA LEU A 3 -13.90 -6.80 19.11
C LEU A 3 -13.83 -7.14 17.61
N LEU A 4 -14.93 -6.93 16.93
CA LEU A 4 -15.04 -7.02 15.48
C LEU A 4 -14.85 -5.60 14.95
N GLN A 5 -13.68 -5.27 14.40
CA GLN A 5 -13.41 -3.98 13.79
C GLN A 5 -13.80 -4.03 12.31
N THR A 6 -14.91 -3.40 11.97
CA THR A 6 -15.36 -3.22 10.58
C THR A 6 -14.86 -1.87 10.09
N THR A 7 -13.86 -1.84 9.23
CA THR A 7 -13.43 -0.63 8.51
C THR A 7 -14.16 -0.56 7.17
N ALA A 8 -14.93 0.51 6.96
CA ALA A 8 -15.53 0.80 5.66
C ALA A 8 -14.54 1.64 4.83
N ILE A 9 -14.05 1.10 3.72
CA ILE A 9 -13.28 1.84 2.71
C ILE A 9 -14.30 2.42 1.72
N ALA A 10 -14.40 3.74 1.67
CA ALA A 10 -15.12 4.42 0.60
C ALA A 10 -14.19 4.50 -0.63
N GLY A 11 -14.35 3.55 -1.55
CA GLY A 11 -13.61 3.54 -2.82
C GLY A 11 -14.20 4.54 -3.80
N LEU A 12 -13.39 5.51 -4.26
CA LEU A 12 -13.69 6.27 -5.47
C LEU A 12 -13.10 5.51 -6.67
N LEU A 13 -13.95 4.79 -7.39
CA LEU A 13 -13.58 4.19 -8.68
C LEU A 13 -13.74 5.24 -9.78
N VAL A 14 -12.63 5.72 -10.33
CA VAL A 14 -12.61 6.40 -11.62
C VAL A 14 -12.21 5.36 -12.65
N ALA A 15 -13.14 4.94 -13.51
CA ALA A 15 -12.85 4.06 -14.63
C ALA A 15 -12.57 4.92 -15.88
N SER A 16 -11.33 4.92 -16.39
CA SER A 16 -11.01 5.46 -17.72
C SER A 16 -10.86 4.33 -18.75
N GLY A 17 -11.56 4.48 -19.87
CA GLY A 17 -11.70 3.48 -20.93
C GLY A 17 -10.43 3.20 -21.76
N ALA A 18 -10.49 2.08 -22.46
CA ALA A 18 -9.42 1.44 -23.23
C ALA A 18 -8.64 2.36 -24.18
N ALA A 19 -7.45 2.74 -23.73
CA ALA A 19 -6.18 2.77 -24.44
C ALA A 19 -5.14 2.22 -23.44
N SER A 20 -3.99 1.67 -23.86
CA SER A 20 -2.90 1.32 -22.92
C SER A 20 -2.22 2.59 -22.37
N ALA A 21 -3.02 3.47 -21.79
CA ALA A 21 -2.63 4.73 -21.23
C ALA A 21 -2.16 4.46 -19.81
N LEU A 22 -1.00 5.02 -19.47
CA LEU A 22 -0.53 5.10 -18.11
C LEU A 22 -1.66 5.62 -17.21
N GLU A 23 -2.12 4.80 -16.28
CA GLU A 23 -3.08 5.19 -15.26
C GLU A 23 -2.33 5.47 -13.97
N LEU A 24 -2.53 6.66 -13.42
CA LEU A 24 -1.97 7.05 -12.14
C LEU A 24 -3.11 7.14 -11.13
N SER A 25 -2.92 6.50 -9.98
CA SER A 25 -3.85 6.61 -8.87
C SER A 25 -3.11 6.94 -7.58
N GLY A 26 -3.85 7.38 -6.57
CA GLY A 26 -3.28 7.69 -5.27
C GLY A 26 -4.35 7.71 -4.21
N ASN A 27 -3.91 7.51 -2.96
CA ASN A 27 -4.79 7.38 -1.82
C ASN A 27 -4.18 8.03 -0.58
N VAL A 28 -5.06 8.39 0.36
CA VAL A 28 -4.68 8.84 1.69
C VAL A 28 -5.70 8.33 2.71
N ALA A 29 -5.22 7.91 3.87
CA ALA A 29 -6.03 7.41 4.96
C ALA A 29 -5.49 7.92 6.30
N LEU A 30 -6.41 8.21 7.22
CA LEU A 30 -6.11 8.42 8.63
C LEU A 30 -6.73 7.24 9.40
N THR A 31 -5.90 6.52 10.15
CA THR A 31 -6.32 5.39 10.99
C THR A 31 -5.99 5.68 12.45
N THR A 32 -6.71 5.03 13.36
CA THR A 32 -6.38 5.08 14.80
C THR A 32 -5.18 4.21 15.16
N ASP A 33 -4.85 3.22 14.33
CA ASP A 33 -3.72 2.29 14.49
C ASP A 33 -3.35 1.73 13.12
N TYR A 34 -2.06 1.69 12.77
CA TYR A 34 -1.57 1.00 11.58
C TYR A 34 -1.28 -0.46 11.94
N VAL A 35 -2.14 -1.38 11.52
CA VAL A 35 -1.97 -2.82 11.76
C VAL A 35 -1.55 -3.53 10.48
N TRP A 36 -0.38 -4.17 10.50
CA TRP A 36 0.13 -4.97 9.40
C TRP A 36 0.27 -6.43 9.83
N ARG A 37 -0.41 -7.34 9.11
CA ARG A 37 -0.44 -8.78 9.39
C ARG A 37 -0.77 -9.15 10.85
N GLY A 38 -1.59 -8.31 11.50
CA GLY A 38 -2.03 -8.51 12.88
C GLY A 38 -1.12 -7.90 13.96
N VAL A 39 -0.07 -7.17 13.57
CA VAL A 39 0.85 -6.46 14.48
C VAL A 39 0.67 -4.96 14.29
N SER A 40 0.56 -4.21 15.39
CA SER A 40 0.55 -2.74 15.33
C SER A 40 1.95 -2.24 14.99
N GLN A 41 1.99 -1.34 14.03
CA GLN A 41 3.20 -0.67 13.55
C GLN A 41 3.35 0.73 14.14
N THR A 42 2.35 1.21 14.90
CA THR A 42 2.34 2.53 15.54
C THR A 42 2.08 2.46 17.05
N ASP A 43 2.23 1.28 17.67
CA ASP A 43 1.92 1.02 19.09
C ASP A 43 0.54 1.53 19.53
N GLY A 44 -0.47 1.35 18.67
CA GLY A 44 -1.83 1.83 18.92
C GLY A 44 -2.04 3.34 18.76
N ALA A 45 -1.03 4.08 18.30
CA ALA A 45 -1.15 5.50 17.98
C ALA A 45 -1.72 5.71 16.56
N PRO A 46 -2.36 6.88 16.30
CA PRO A 46 -2.88 7.20 14.98
C PRO A 46 -1.81 7.19 13.89
N ALA A 47 -2.21 6.77 12.69
CA ALA A 47 -1.33 6.77 11.52
C ALA A 47 -1.94 7.50 10.33
N ILE A 48 -1.14 8.33 9.65
CA ILE A 48 -1.43 8.80 8.30
C ILE A 48 -0.73 7.88 7.31
N GLN A 49 -1.48 7.41 6.32
CA GLN A 49 -1.03 6.43 5.33
C GLN A 49 -1.41 6.95 3.95
N GLY A 50 -0.60 6.64 2.94
CA GLY A 50 -0.95 6.97 1.58
C GLY A 50 0.08 6.50 0.58
N GLY A 51 -0.27 6.55 -0.69
CA GLY A 51 0.57 6.07 -1.76
C GLY A 51 0.17 6.60 -3.12
N PHE A 52 1.00 6.25 -4.10
CA PHE A 52 0.77 6.48 -5.51
C PHE A 52 1.07 5.20 -6.27
N ASP A 53 0.21 4.90 -7.24
CA ASP A 53 0.30 3.74 -8.11
C ASP A 53 0.34 4.17 -9.57
N ALA A 54 1.05 3.39 -10.38
CA ALA A 54 1.11 3.50 -11.82
C ALA A 54 0.79 2.14 -12.46
N ASP A 55 -0.27 2.08 -13.28
CA ASP A 55 -0.56 0.98 -14.19
C ASP A 55 -0.10 1.38 -15.60
N LEU A 56 0.79 0.60 -16.19
CA LEU A 56 1.37 0.89 -17.51
C LEU A 56 0.47 0.40 -18.68
N GLY A 57 -0.71 -0.13 -18.39
CA GLY A 57 -1.71 -0.57 -19.36
C GLY A 57 -1.38 -1.89 -20.06
N ASN A 58 -0.32 -2.58 -19.62
CA ASN A 58 0.16 -3.85 -20.18
C ASN A 58 0.41 -4.92 -19.10
N GLY A 59 -0.17 -4.73 -17.92
CA GLY A 59 0.01 -5.58 -16.75
C GLY A 59 1.20 -5.19 -15.88
N LEU A 60 2.16 -4.39 -16.37
CA LEU A 60 3.21 -3.84 -15.50
C LEU A 60 2.62 -2.77 -14.60
N TYR A 61 3.01 -2.81 -13.33
CA TYR A 61 2.65 -1.81 -12.34
C TYR A 61 3.84 -1.44 -11.45
N ALA A 62 3.80 -0.24 -10.87
CA ALA A 62 4.72 0.18 -9.83
C ALA A 62 4.03 1.15 -8.88
N GLY A 63 4.50 1.22 -7.65
CA GLY A 63 3.95 2.16 -6.68
C GLY A 63 4.87 2.41 -5.49
N VAL A 64 4.49 3.43 -4.74
CA VAL A 64 5.10 3.81 -3.48
C VAL A 64 4.00 4.00 -2.45
N TRP A 65 4.25 3.53 -1.24
CA TRP A 65 3.38 3.72 -0.10
C TRP A 65 4.20 4.21 1.09
N ALA A 66 3.60 5.00 1.97
CA ALA A 66 4.27 5.45 3.18
C ALA A 66 3.30 5.63 4.35
N SER A 67 3.85 5.49 5.55
CA SER A 67 3.16 5.83 6.80
C SER A 67 4.13 6.20 7.92
N ASN A 68 3.63 6.83 8.98
CA ASN A 68 4.36 6.88 10.24
C ASN A 68 4.32 5.50 10.93
N VAL A 69 5.39 5.19 11.66
CA VAL A 69 5.52 4.00 12.50
C VAL A 69 6.04 4.39 13.88
N ASP A 70 5.85 3.50 14.84
CA ASP A 70 6.45 3.54 16.17
C ASP A 70 6.71 2.10 16.61
N PHE A 71 7.99 1.75 16.69
CA PHE A 71 8.45 0.45 17.18
C PHE A 71 9.18 0.55 18.53
N GLY A 72 9.13 1.72 19.20
CA GLY A 72 10.02 2.03 20.33
C GLY A 72 11.49 2.19 19.93
N SER A 73 11.76 2.51 18.66
CA SER A 73 13.08 2.81 18.09
C SER A 73 13.06 4.17 17.38
N ASP A 74 14.18 4.59 16.78
CA ASP A 74 14.24 5.86 16.04
C ASP A 74 13.46 5.86 14.72
N ALA A 75 13.05 4.69 14.23
CA ALA A 75 12.18 4.58 13.06
C ALA A 75 10.83 5.25 13.35
N SER A 76 10.53 6.29 12.58
CA SER A 76 9.29 7.08 12.67
C SER A 76 8.47 7.06 11.38
N SER A 77 9.00 6.44 10.32
CA SER A 77 8.33 6.30 9.04
C SER A 77 8.71 5.00 8.33
N GLU A 78 7.73 4.40 7.66
CA GLU A 78 7.89 3.32 6.69
C GLU A 78 7.65 3.87 5.29
N VAL A 79 8.51 3.48 4.35
CA VAL A 79 8.36 3.73 2.91
C VAL A 79 8.50 2.42 2.18
N ASP A 80 7.45 2.07 1.45
CA ASP A 80 7.35 0.87 0.67
C ASP A 80 7.45 1.23 -0.80
N VAL A 81 8.30 0.52 -1.53
CA VAL A 81 8.38 0.62 -2.99
C VAL A 81 8.14 -0.75 -3.58
N TYR A 82 7.23 -0.83 -4.56
CA TYR A 82 6.90 -2.06 -5.24
C TYR A 82 6.79 -1.88 -6.73
N ALA A 83 7.02 -2.98 -7.44
CA ALA A 83 6.77 -3.10 -8.86
C ALA A 83 6.46 -4.56 -9.19
N GLY A 84 5.66 -4.78 -10.22
CA GLY A 84 5.28 -6.13 -10.61
C GLY A 84 4.64 -6.19 -11.98
N TRP A 85 4.18 -7.40 -12.31
CA TRP A 85 3.39 -7.70 -13.48
C TRP A 85 2.20 -8.56 -13.07
N ALA A 86 1.00 -8.15 -13.46
CA ALA A 86 -0.23 -8.91 -13.31
C ALA A 86 -0.90 -9.14 -14.67
N GLY A 87 -1.42 -10.34 -14.89
CA GLY A 87 -2.12 -10.67 -16.12
C GLY A 87 -2.58 -12.13 -16.19
N GLN A 88 -3.16 -12.52 -17.32
CA GLN A 88 -3.67 -13.86 -17.51
C GLN A 88 -2.69 -14.74 -18.32
N VAL A 89 -2.34 -15.90 -17.79
CA VAL A 89 -1.48 -16.90 -18.44
C VAL A 89 -2.21 -18.24 -18.48
N ALA A 90 -2.47 -18.76 -19.69
CA ALA A 90 -3.17 -20.03 -19.90
C ALA A 90 -4.53 -20.14 -19.16
N GLY A 91 -5.24 -19.01 -19.00
CA GLY A 91 -6.53 -18.94 -18.31
C GLY A 91 -6.44 -18.75 -16.78
N PHE A 92 -5.24 -18.63 -16.22
CA PHE A 92 -5.01 -18.33 -14.80
C PHE A 92 -4.59 -16.88 -14.62
N ASP A 93 -5.13 -16.22 -13.60
CA ASP A 93 -4.65 -14.92 -13.17
C ASP A 93 -3.35 -15.11 -12.38
N LEU A 94 -2.29 -14.41 -12.81
CA LEU A 94 -0.97 -14.43 -12.21
C LEU A 94 -0.54 -13.01 -11.87
N ASP A 95 0.01 -12.83 -10.67
CA ASP A 95 0.69 -11.61 -10.24
C ASP A 95 2.06 -11.99 -9.68
N VAL A 96 3.10 -11.33 -10.20
CA VAL A 96 4.47 -11.47 -9.73
C VAL A 96 5.06 -10.09 -9.50
N GLY A 97 5.64 -9.87 -8.33
CA GLY A 97 6.16 -8.56 -7.97
C GLY A 97 7.27 -8.62 -6.94
N VAL A 98 7.91 -7.47 -6.77
CA VAL A 98 8.88 -7.19 -5.71
C VAL A 98 8.36 -6.07 -4.84
N LEU A 99 8.66 -6.14 -3.55
CA LEU A 99 8.32 -5.14 -2.57
C LEU A 99 9.51 -4.95 -1.63
N HIS A 100 9.89 -3.70 -1.42
CA HIS A 100 10.95 -3.31 -0.51
C HIS A 100 10.39 -2.37 0.55
N TYR A 101 10.53 -2.79 1.82
CA TYR A 101 10.21 -2.00 3.00
C TYR A 101 11.46 -1.25 3.44
N ALA A 102 11.37 0.07 3.54
CA ALA A 102 12.44 0.92 4.02
C ALA A 102 11.99 1.71 5.25
N TYR A 103 12.91 1.91 6.20
CA TYR A 103 12.71 2.71 7.41
C TYR A 103 13.75 3.85 7.44
N PRO A 104 13.56 4.91 6.63
CA PRO A 104 14.62 5.91 6.39
C PRO A 104 15.04 6.71 7.62
N THR A 105 14.19 6.71 8.65
CA THR A 105 14.40 7.41 9.92
C THR A 105 14.98 6.52 11.01
N GLY A 106 15.07 5.20 10.80
CA GLY A 106 15.75 4.28 11.71
C GLY A 106 17.27 4.37 11.59
N GLU A 107 17.99 4.09 12.68
CA GLU A 107 19.45 4.05 12.67
C GLU A 107 19.99 3.00 11.67
N ASN A 108 21.13 3.31 11.05
CA ASN A 108 21.86 2.40 10.15
C ASN A 108 22.63 1.33 10.93
#